data_AF-A0A453G7C0-F1
#
_entry.id   AF-A0A453G7C0-F1
#
_cell.length_a   1.000
_cell.length_b   1.000
_cell.length_c   1.000
_cell.angle_alpha   90.00
_cell.angle_beta   90.00
_cell.angle_gamma   90.00
#
_symmetry.space_group_name_H-M   'P 1'
#
loop_
_entity.id
_entity.type
_entity.pdbx_description
1 polymer ?
#
loop_
_entity_poly.entity_id
_entity_poly.type
_entity_poly.pdbx_seq_one_letter_code
_entity_poly.pdbx_strand_id
1 'polypeptide(L)'
;MLLVTISLHLIPVVCLFYSAIFIKFRYRRAQLALQKGEEDLAREALKRRKSYAENASSLKAQLDQQKSVVENLVSNTRLLESKIAEAKQKKDTLKARAQSAKTATKVSEMLGNVNTSGALSAFEKMEEKVMTMESQAEALGQLGADDLEGKFAMLETTSVDDDLAQMRKELSGRSLKGELPPGRAAASKSGSPFRDTEIEKELNELRKKAKEY
;
A
#
# COMPACT_ATOMS: atom_id res chain seq x y z
N MET A 1 2.55 3.03 2.68
CA MET A 1 1.07 3.17 2.57
C MET A 1 0.55 4.59 2.76
N LEU A 2 1.09 5.39 3.70
CA LEU A 2 0.63 6.77 3.96
C LEU A 2 0.76 7.74 2.76
N LEU A 3 1.86 7.66 1.99
CA LEU A 3 2.05 8.54 0.81
C LEU A 3 1.06 8.26 -0.34
N VAL A 4 0.69 6.99 -0.55
CA VAL A 4 -0.26 6.60 -1.62
C VAL A 4 -1.69 7.01 -1.25
N THR A 5 -2.06 6.92 0.02
CA THR A 5 -3.38 7.33 0.51
C THR A 5 -3.56 8.85 0.51
N ILE A 6 -2.51 9.60 0.84
CA ILE A 6 -2.49 11.07 0.73
C ILE A 6 -2.64 11.50 -0.75
N SER A 7 -1.88 10.91 -1.67
CA SER A 7 -2.00 11.24 -3.11
C SER A 7 -3.36 10.90 -3.70
N LEU A 8 -3.95 9.75 -3.32
CA LEU A 8 -5.26 9.33 -3.86
C LEU A 8 -6.42 10.23 -3.39
N HIS A 9 -6.29 10.88 -2.23
CA HIS A 9 -7.29 11.84 -1.73
C HIS A 9 -6.99 13.28 -2.15
N LEU A 10 -5.71 13.67 -2.29
CA LEU A 10 -5.35 15.04 -2.69
C LEU A 10 -5.68 15.31 -4.16
N ILE A 11 -5.43 14.37 -5.08
CA ILE A 11 -5.67 14.58 -6.51
C ILE A 11 -7.12 15.01 -6.81
N PRO A 12 -8.18 14.31 -6.34
CA PRO A 12 -9.55 14.74 -6.60
C PRO A 12 -9.92 16.03 -5.87
N VAL A 13 -9.40 16.27 -4.65
CA VAL A 13 -9.66 17.50 -3.90
C VAL A 13 -9.04 18.70 -4.61
N VAL A 14 -7.79 18.58 -5.06
CA VAL A 14 -7.09 19.60 -5.84
C VAL A 14 -7.79 19.83 -7.19
N CYS A 15 -8.23 18.77 -7.87
CA CYS A 15 -8.94 18.87 -9.14
C CYS A 15 -10.30 19.60 -8.99
N LEU A 16 -11.05 19.31 -7.91
CA LEU A 16 -12.28 20.03 -7.59
C LEU A 16 -12.02 21.48 -7.17
N PHE A 17 -10.93 21.76 -6.46
CA PHE A 17 -10.54 23.12 -6.07
C PHE A 17 -10.16 23.96 -7.29
N TYR A 18 -9.36 23.41 -8.20
CA TYR A 18 -8.99 24.06 -9.46
C TYR A 18 -10.19 24.26 -10.37
N SER A 19 -11.13 23.30 -10.45
CA SER A 19 -12.36 23.48 -11.24
C SER A 19 -13.21 24.62 -10.68
N ALA A 20 -13.37 24.73 -9.37
CA ALA A 20 -14.10 25.81 -8.71
C ALA A 20 -13.45 27.19 -8.95
N ILE A 21 -12.11 27.27 -8.83
CA ILE A 21 -11.35 28.49 -9.13
C ILE A 21 -11.54 28.89 -10.60
N PHE A 22 -11.46 27.93 -11.52
CA PHE A 22 -11.56 28.17 -12.95
C PHE A 22 -12.98 28.58 -13.39
N ILE A 23 -14.02 28.01 -12.78
CA ILE A 23 -15.42 28.40 -12.96
C ILE A 23 -15.64 29.85 -12.50
N LYS A 24 -15.08 30.21 -11.33
CA LYS A 24 -15.18 31.56 -10.76
C LYS A 24 -14.40 32.60 -11.58
N PHE A 25 -13.23 32.22 -12.10
CA PHE A 25 -12.43 33.05 -13.00
C PHE A 25 -13.14 33.36 -14.32
N ARG A 26 -13.79 32.36 -14.95
CA ARG A 26 -14.58 32.59 -16.17
C ARG A 26 -15.80 33.48 -15.95
N TYR A 27 -16.44 33.37 -14.80
CA TYR A 27 -17.55 34.26 -14.45
C TYR A 27 -17.10 35.73 -14.37
N ARG A 28 -15.93 35.99 -13.73
CA ARG A 28 -15.33 37.33 -13.72
C ARG A 28 -14.97 37.82 -15.12
N ARG A 29 -14.43 36.95 -15.99
CA ARG A 29 -14.16 37.31 -17.41
C ARG A 29 -15.42 37.65 -18.19
N ALA A 30 -16.52 36.91 -17.97
CA ALA A 30 -17.81 37.23 -18.60
C ALA A 30 -18.36 38.59 -18.13
N GLN A 31 -18.22 38.91 -16.83
CA GLN A 31 -18.59 40.23 -16.30
C GLN A 31 -17.78 41.37 -16.92
N LEU A 32 -16.47 41.18 -17.08
CA LEU A 32 -15.59 42.15 -17.74
C LEU A 32 -15.90 42.33 -19.24
N ALA A 33 -16.27 41.26 -19.95
CA ALA A 33 -16.67 41.32 -21.35
C ALA A 33 -18.00 42.09 -21.52
N LEU A 34 -18.98 41.89 -20.62
CA LEU A 34 -20.22 42.66 -20.59
C LEU A 34 -19.99 44.14 -20.33
N GLN A 35 -19.08 44.49 -19.40
CA GLN A 35 -18.72 45.89 -19.14
C GLN A 35 -18.10 46.60 -20.35
N LYS A 36 -17.47 45.84 -21.26
CA LYS A 36 -16.86 46.35 -22.49
C LYS A 36 -17.80 46.31 -23.71
N GLY A 37 -19.05 45.85 -23.53
CA GLY A 37 -20.03 45.73 -24.60
C GLY A 37 -19.85 44.53 -25.53
N GLU A 38 -18.92 43.60 -25.22
CA GLU A 38 -18.70 42.40 -26.03
C GLU A 38 -19.57 41.24 -25.53
N GLU A 39 -20.86 41.29 -25.90
CA GLU A 39 -21.86 40.29 -25.47
C GLU A 39 -21.58 38.88 -25.98
N ASP A 40 -21.03 38.74 -27.20
CA ASP A 40 -20.74 37.43 -27.79
C ASP A 40 -19.64 36.68 -27.03
N LEU A 41 -18.60 37.39 -26.61
CA LEU A 41 -17.53 36.84 -25.77
C LEU A 41 -18.03 36.49 -24.36
N ALA A 42 -18.93 37.28 -23.79
CA ALA A 42 -19.56 36.97 -22.52
C ALA A 42 -20.43 35.69 -22.62
N ARG A 43 -21.21 35.55 -23.70
CA ARG A 43 -22.05 34.38 -23.96
C ARG A 43 -21.19 33.12 -24.14
N GLU A 44 -20.09 33.21 -24.88
CA GLU A 44 -19.17 32.07 -25.05
C GLU A 44 -18.49 31.67 -23.73
N ALA A 45 -18.07 32.64 -22.91
CA ALA A 45 -17.50 32.40 -21.59
C ALA A 45 -18.50 31.71 -20.64
N LEU A 46 -19.77 32.11 -20.67
CA LEU A 46 -20.85 31.47 -19.89
C LEU A 46 -21.18 30.06 -20.39
N LYS A 47 -21.23 29.84 -21.71
CA LYS A 47 -21.43 28.50 -22.30
C LYS A 47 -20.34 27.53 -21.85
N ARG A 48 -19.08 27.96 -21.91
CA ARG A 48 -17.95 27.18 -21.39
C ARG A 48 -18.15 26.94 -19.89
N ARG A 49 -18.41 27.97 -19.08
CA ARG A 49 -18.63 27.82 -17.63
C ARG A 49 -19.67 26.74 -17.30
N LYS A 50 -20.79 26.72 -18.02
CA LYS A 50 -21.86 25.73 -17.85
C LYS A 50 -21.35 24.31 -18.10
N SER A 51 -20.64 24.09 -19.20
CA SER A 51 -20.03 22.79 -19.51
C SER A 51 -19.04 22.31 -18.42
N TYR A 52 -18.19 23.20 -17.88
CA TYR A 52 -17.29 22.81 -16.78
C TYR A 52 -18.05 22.50 -15.48
N ALA A 53 -19.15 23.21 -15.19
CA ALA A 53 -19.98 22.94 -14.02
C ALA A 53 -20.69 21.58 -14.14
N GLU A 54 -21.20 21.24 -15.31
CA GLU A 54 -21.81 19.93 -15.60
C GLU A 54 -20.77 18.80 -15.45
N ASN A 55 -19.59 18.95 -16.04
CA ASN A 55 -18.50 17.99 -15.91
C ASN A 55 -18.05 17.80 -14.45
N ALA A 56 -17.91 18.89 -13.70
CA ALA A 56 -17.55 18.84 -12.28
C ALA A 56 -18.61 18.12 -11.44
N SER A 57 -19.90 18.35 -11.73
CA SER A 57 -21.01 17.65 -11.07
C SER A 57 -20.99 16.15 -11.37
N SER A 58 -20.76 15.76 -12.63
CA SER A 58 -20.67 14.35 -13.02
C SER A 58 -19.50 13.64 -12.33
N LEU A 59 -18.32 14.25 -12.33
CA LEU A 59 -17.14 13.71 -11.66
C LEU A 59 -17.33 13.60 -10.14
N LYS A 60 -18.03 14.57 -9.52
CA LYS A 60 -18.36 14.51 -8.10
C LYS A 60 -19.27 13.31 -7.79
N ALA A 61 -20.30 13.08 -8.59
CA ALA A 61 -21.19 11.94 -8.43
C ALA A 61 -20.44 10.60 -8.57
N GLN A 62 -19.56 10.48 -9.57
CA GLN A 62 -18.70 9.30 -9.74
C GLN A 62 -17.80 9.06 -8.53
N LEU A 63 -17.22 10.13 -7.98
CA LEU A 63 -16.35 10.06 -6.81
C LEU A 63 -17.12 9.61 -5.56
N ASP A 64 -18.31 10.15 -5.33
CA ASP A 64 -19.15 9.77 -4.19
C ASP A 64 -19.60 8.29 -4.29
N GLN A 65 -19.90 7.82 -5.52
CA GLN A 65 -20.18 6.40 -5.76
C GLN A 65 -18.95 5.52 -5.47
N GLN A 66 -17.76 5.92 -5.93
CA GLN A 66 -16.52 5.17 -5.69
C GLN A 66 -16.15 5.13 -4.20
N LYS A 67 -16.37 6.22 -3.46
CA LYS A 67 -16.18 6.23 -2.00
C LYS A 67 -17.04 5.18 -1.30
N SER A 68 -18.34 5.14 -1.64
CA SER A 68 -19.25 4.13 -1.09
C SER A 68 -18.79 2.70 -1.41
N VAL A 69 -18.32 2.46 -2.64
CA VAL A 69 -17.77 1.14 -3.02
C VAL A 69 -16.54 0.80 -2.17
N VAL A 70 -15.61 1.73 -2.00
CA VAL A 70 -14.40 1.52 -1.18
C VAL A 70 -14.75 1.27 0.28
N GLU A 71 -15.65 2.05 0.86
CA GLU A 71 -16.10 1.87 2.25
C GLU A 71 -16.74 0.49 2.47
N ASN A 72 -17.58 0.05 1.53
CA ASN A 72 -18.17 -1.29 1.55
C ASN A 72 -17.11 -2.38 1.43
N LEU A 73 -16.13 -2.23 0.53
CA LEU A 73 -15.03 -3.19 0.40
C LEU A 73 -14.21 -3.28 1.68
N VAL A 74 -13.83 -2.15 2.27
CA VAL A 74 -13.06 -2.10 3.53
C VAL A 74 -13.83 -2.76 4.68
N SER A 75 -15.14 -2.48 4.78
CA SER A 75 -16.02 -3.12 5.77
C SER A 75 -16.07 -4.64 5.59
N ASN A 76 -16.28 -5.10 4.35
CA ASN A 76 -16.33 -6.52 4.01
C ASN A 76 -14.99 -7.23 4.28
N THR A 77 -13.86 -6.59 3.98
CA THR A 77 -12.53 -7.14 4.28
C THR A 77 -12.34 -7.32 5.78
N ARG A 78 -12.68 -6.32 6.60
CA ARG A 78 -12.59 -6.42 8.06
C ARG A 78 -13.48 -7.54 8.61
N LEU A 79 -14.69 -7.68 8.07
CA LEU A 79 -15.60 -8.75 8.45
C LEU A 79 -15.02 -10.14 8.11
N LEU A 80 -14.42 -10.28 6.91
CA LEU A 80 -13.79 -11.52 6.48
C LEU A 80 -12.57 -11.86 7.35
N GLU A 81 -11.74 -10.87 7.68
CA GLU A 81 -10.61 -11.05 8.61
C GLU A 81 -11.07 -11.56 9.97
N SER A 82 -12.14 -10.98 10.53
CA SER A 82 -12.74 -11.46 11.79
C SER A 82 -13.23 -12.90 11.68
N LYS A 83 -13.96 -13.24 10.62
CA LYS A 83 -14.45 -14.61 10.39
C LYS A 83 -13.31 -15.62 10.23
N ILE A 84 -12.23 -15.22 9.56
CA ILE A 84 -11.03 -16.06 9.41
C ILE A 84 -10.35 -16.27 10.77
N ALA A 85 -10.25 -15.23 11.61
CA ALA A 85 -9.69 -15.35 12.95
C ALA A 85 -10.51 -16.32 13.82
N GLU A 86 -11.85 -16.18 13.82
CA GLU A 86 -12.76 -17.10 14.52
C GLU A 86 -12.63 -18.54 14.00
N ALA A 87 -12.55 -18.72 12.68
CA ALA A 87 -12.39 -20.03 12.06
C ALA A 87 -11.05 -20.67 12.43
N LYS A 88 -9.95 -19.90 12.46
CA LYS A 88 -8.64 -20.36 12.93
C LYS A 88 -8.70 -20.80 14.39
N GLN A 89 -9.29 -19.99 15.27
CA GLN A 89 -9.44 -20.34 16.69
C GLN A 89 -10.25 -21.63 16.87
N LYS A 90 -11.37 -21.79 16.15
CA LYS A 90 -12.16 -23.04 16.17
C LYS A 90 -11.36 -24.24 15.67
N LYS A 91 -10.60 -24.08 14.58
CA LYS A 91 -9.72 -25.13 14.04
C LYS A 91 -8.66 -25.54 15.07
N ASP A 92 -8.00 -24.59 15.72
CA ASP A 92 -6.95 -24.87 16.70
C ASP A 92 -7.53 -25.54 17.97
N THR A 93 -8.72 -25.11 18.41
CA THR A 93 -9.46 -25.76 19.50
C THR A 93 -9.82 -27.21 19.15
N LEU A 94 -10.32 -27.46 17.93
CA LEU A 94 -10.66 -28.82 17.48
C LEU A 94 -9.41 -29.70 17.35
N LYS A 95 -8.29 -29.13 16.88
CA LYS A 95 -7.01 -29.84 16.80
C LYS A 95 -6.50 -30.25 18.19
N ALA A 96 -6.57 -29.34 19.17
CA ALA A 96 -6.20 -29.64 20.54
C ALA A 96 -7.09 -30.75 21.13
N ARG A 97 -8.42 -30.65 20.98
CA ARG A 97 -9.35 -31.68 21.47
C ARG A 97 -9.12 -33.04 20.79
N ALA A 98 -8.87 -33.06 19.49
CA ALA A 98 -8.57 -34.30 18.76
C ALA A 98 -7.26 -34.94 19.25
N GLN A 99 -6.22 -34.13 19.51
CA GLN A 99 -4.97 -34.60 20.06
C GLN A 99 -5.16 -35.18 21.47
N SER A 100 -5.89 -34.50 22.35
CA SER A 100 -6.19 -35.00 23.69
C SER A 100 -7.00 -36.29 23.66
N ALA A 101 -8.02 -36.39 22.78
CA ALA A 101 -8.80 -37.60 22.60
C ALA A 101 -7.92 -38.76 22.11
N LYS A 102 -7.03 -38.52 21.13
CA LYS A 102 -6.09 -39.53 20.63
C LYS A 102 -5.10 -40.01 21.69
N THR A 103 -4.62 -39.11 22.55
CA THR A 103 -3.77 -39.49 23.68
C THR A 103 -4.56 -40.31 24.70
N ALA A 104 -5.79 -39.87 25.05
CA ALA A 104 -6.64 -40.57 25.99
C ALA A 104 -7.02 -41.98 25.51
N THR A 105 -7.38 -42.16 24.23
CA THR A 105 -7.64 -43.48 23.66
C THR A 105 -6.40 -44.35 23.70
N LYS A 106 -5.23 -43.81 23.35
CA LYS A 106 -3.97 -44.55 23.38
C LYS A 106 -3.59 -45.00 24.80
N VAL A 107 -3.80 -44.15 25.79
CA VAL A 107 -3.62 -44.52 27.22
C VAL A 107 -4.61 -45.61 27.63
N SER A 108 -5.88 -45.49 27.23
CA SER A 108 -6.91 -46.48 27.54
C SER A 108 -6.67 -47.84 26.86
N GLU A 109 -6.20 -47.86 25.61
CA GLU A 109 -5.80 -49.09 24.90
C GLU A 109 -4.62 -49.78 25.59
N MET A 110 -3.63 -48.99 26.04
CA MET A 110 -2.49 -49.52 26.80
C MET A 110 -2.91 -50.07 28.16
N LEU A 111 -3.89 -49.45 28.84
CA LEU A 111 -4.42 -49.95 30.12
C LEU A 111 -5.32 -51.17 29.97
N GLY A 112 -6.17 -51.20 28.94
CA GLY A 112 -7.12 -52.30 28.70
C GLY A 112 -6.47 -53.62 28.29
N ASN A 113 -5.24 -53.57 27.76
CA ASN A 113 -4.50 -54.75 27.31
C ASN A 113 -3.51 -55.30 28.37
N VAL A 114 -3.56 -54.78 29.60
CA VAL A 114 -2.54 -55.04 30.61
C VAL A 114 -3.16 -55.62 31.89
N ASN A 115 -2.92 -56.92 32.11
CA ASN A 115 -3.14 -57.57 33.39
C ASN A 115 -2.27 -56.91 34.48
N THR A 116 -2.78 -56.84 35.70
CA THR A 116 -2.34 -55.99 36.83
C THR A 116 -0.83 -55.97 37.15
N SER A 117 -0.05 -56.99 36.76
CA SER A 117 1.42 -57.02 36.93
C SER A 117 2.20 -56.31 35.79
N GLY A 118 1.61 -56.11 34.61
CA GLY A 118 2.24 -55.37 33.51
C GLY A 118 1.97 -53.86 33.56
N ALA A 119 1.03 -53.42 34.40
CA ALA A 119 0.55 -52.03 34.43
C ALA A 119 1.62 -51.06 34.93
N LEU A 120 2.42 -51.47 35.92
CA LEU A 120 3.59 -50.71 36.38
C LEU A 120 4.64 -50.57 35.27
N SER A 121 4.99 -51.66 34.58
CA SER A 121 5.99 -51.63 33.49
C SER A 121 5.52 -50.84 32.26
N ALA A 122 4.22 -50.83 31.97
CA ALA A 122 3.65 -50.00 30.91
C ALA A 122 3.65 -48.50 31.29
N PHE A 123 3.44 -48.17 32.57
CA PHE A 123 3.58 -46.82 33.09
C PHE A 123 5.03 -46.33 33.01
N GLU A 124 6.00 -47.13 33.46
CA GLU A 124 7.43 -46.81 33.38
C GLU A 124 7.88 -46.55 31.93
N LYS A 125 7.44 -47.41 30.98
CA LYS A 125 7.73 -47.21 29.55
C LYS A 125 7.07 -45.96 28.98
N MET A 126 5.94 -45.51 29.53
CA MET A 126 5.28 -44.28 29.11
C MET A 126 6.00 -43.06 29.68
N GLU A 127 6.40 -43.12 30.94
CA GLU A 127 7.21 -42.08 31.61
C GLU A 127 8.54 -41.89 30.89
N GLU A 128 9.24 -42.98 30.54
CA GLU A 128 10.47 -42.93 29.74
C GLU A 128 10.22 -42.30 28.35
N LYS A 129 9.08 -42.61 27.70
CA LYS A 129 8.73 -42.04 26.40
C LYS A 129 8.36 -40.55 26.47
N VAL A 130 7.70 -40.13 27.55
CA VAL A 130 7.38 -38.73 27.80
C VAL A 130 8.65 -37.96 28.12
N MET A 131 9.51 -38.49 29.01
CA MET A 131 10.79 -37.89 29.35
C MET A 131 11.71 -37.75 28.12
N THR A 132 11.74 -38.74 27.23
CA THR A 132 12.49 -38.64 25.96
C THR A 132 11.88 -37.62 24.98
N MET A 133 10.55 -37.50 24.91
CA MET A 133 9.90 -36.45 24.09
C MET A 133 10.10 -35.04 24.68
N GLU A 134 10.04 -34.89 26.00
CA GLU A 134 10.28 -33.62 26.70
C GLU A 134 11.73 -33.17 26.53
N SER A 135 12.70 -34.08 26.74
CA SER A 135 14.12 -33.79 26.52
C SER A 135 14.44 -33.49 25.05
N GLN A 136 13.78 -34.14 24.10
CA GLN A 136 13.93 -33.81 22.68
C GLN A 136 13.30 -32.45 22.32
N ALA A 137 12.18 -32.09 22.95
CA ALA A 137 11.56 -30.76 22.80
C ALA A 137 12.42 -29.66 23.44
N GLU A 138 13.02 -29.90 24.61
CA GLU A 138 13.99 -29.00 25.23
C GLU A 138 15.24 -28.82 24.37
N ALA A 139 15.79 -29.91 23.81
CA ALA A 139 16.96 -29.84 22.93
C ALA A 139 16.67 -29.04 21.64
N LEU A 140 15.48 -29.20 21.06
CA LEU A 140 15.06 -28.40 19.91
C LEU A 140 14.81 -26.92 20.29
N GLY A 141 14.30 -26.66 21.49
CA GLY A 141 14.16 -25.31 22.03
C GLY A 141 15.52 -24.62 22.24
N GLN A 142 16.52 -25.35 22.73
CA GLN A 142 17.89 -24.85 22.91
C GLN A 142 18.60 -24.64 21.55
N LEU A 143 18.47 -25.57 20.60
CA LEU A 143 19.04 -25.42 19.25
C LEU A 143 18.46 -24.21 18.48
N GLY A 144 17.18 -23.88 18.69
CA GLY A 144 16.55 -22.69 18.12
C GLY A 144 17.02 -21.37 18.75
N ALA A 145 17.40 -21.40 20.04
CA ALA A 145 17.96 -20.25 20.74
C ALA A 145 19.46 -20.05 20.40
N ASP A 146 20.25 -21.11 20.39
CA ASP A 146 21.70 -21.06 20.12
C ASP A 146 22.04 -20.68 18.67
N ASP A 147 21.24 -21.07 17.66
CA ASP A 147 21.49 -20.65 16.26
C ASP A 147 21.19 -19.16 16.03
N LEU A 148 20.22 -18.59 16.76
CA LEU A 148 19.91 -17.16 16.71
C LEU A 148 20.94 -16.35 17.50
N GLU A 149 21.26 -16.76 18.73
CA GLU A 149 22.25 -16.10 19.58
C GLU A 149 23.66 -16.18 18.97
N GLY A 150 24.03 -17.32 18.36
CA GLY A 150 25.30 -17.48 17.64
C GLY A 150 25.42 -16.59 16.39
N LYS A 151 24.31 -16.36 15.68
CA LYS A 151 24.26 -15.40 14.56
C LYS A 151 24.36 -13.95 15.03
N PHE A 152 23.78 -13.60 16.17
CA PHE A 152 23.95 -12.28 16.78
C PHE A 152 25.36 -12.06 17.34
N ALA A 153 25.96 -13.06 17.99
CA ALA A 153 27.34 -13.00 18.47
C ALA A 153 28.36 -12.87 17.31
N MET A 154 28.13 -13.56 16.18
CA MET A 154 28.94 -13.36 14.96
C MET A 154 28.80 -11.94 14.39
N LEU A 155 27.61 -11.32 14.49
CA LEU A 155 27.39 -9.94 14.06
C LEU A 155 28.00 -8.90 15.03
N GLU A 156 27.99 -9.18 16.34
CA GLU A 156 28.62 -8.32 17.35
C GLU A 156 30.14 -8.24 17.21
N THR A 157 30.79 -9.30 16.74
CA THR A 157 32.26 -9.30 16.53
C THR A 157 32.73 -8.51 15.30
N THR A 158 31.84 -8.19 14.36
CA THR A 158 32.25 -7.65 13.04
C THR A 158 31.80 -6.22 12.76
N SER A 159 30.81 -5.63 13.44
CA SER A 159 30.16 -4.43 12.85
C SER A 159 29.71 -3.31 13.77
N VAL A 160 29.77 -3.45 15.10
CA VAL A 160 29.12 -2.45 15.97
C VAL A 160 29.80 -1.08 15.90
N ASP A 161 31.14 -1.03 15.82
CA ASP A 161 31.89 0.23 15.73
C ASP A 161 31.84 0.85 14.31
N ASP A 162 31.87 0.04 13.25
CA ASP A 162 31.79 0.52 11.86
C ASP A 162 30.37 1.02 11.50
N ASP A 163 29.32 0.35 11.97
CA ASP A 163 27.94 0.80 11.78
C ASP A 163 27.61 2.06 12.60
N LEU A 164 28.18 2.22 13.80
CA LEU A 164 28.09 3.46 14.58
C LEU A 164 28.83 4.63 13.92
N ALA A 165 29.99 4.37 13.31
CA ALA A 165 30.73 5.37 12.54
C ALA A 165 29.95 5.78 11.28
N GLN A 166 29.31 4.84 10.59
CA GLN A 166 28.50 5.10 9.39
C GLN A 166 27.23 5.90 9.73
N MET A 167 26.52 5.58 10.83
CA MET A 167 25.37 6.36 11.31
C MET A 167 25.75 7.80 11.71
N ARG A 168 26.92 8.00 12.37
CA ARG A 168 27.41 9.35 12.69
C ARG A 168 27.81 10.14 11.44
N LYS A 169 28.33 9.47 10.41
CA LYS A 169 28.68 10.08 9.13
C LYS A 169 27.43 10.53 8.34
N GLU A 170 26.35 9.74 8.39
CA GLU A 170 25.07 10.13 7.77
C GLU A 170 24.38 11.29 8.50
N LEU A 171 24.48 11.37 9.83
CA LEU A 171 23.92 12.48 10.61
C LEU A 171 24.72 13.79 10.45
N SER A 172 26.03 13.70 10.22
CA SER A 172 26.91 14.86 10.00
C SER A 172 26.95 15.35 8.54
N GLY A 173 26.58 14.52 7.56
CA GLY A 173 26.56 14.88 6.14
C GLY A 173 25.33 15.68 5.67
N ARG A 174 24.27 15.84 6.49
CA ARG A 174 23.02 16.52 6.09
C ARG A 174 22.87 17.95 6.59
N SER A 175 23.88 18.50 7.27
CA SER A 175 23.92 19.90 7.66
C SER A 175 25.26 20.49 7.19
N LEU A 176 25.22 21.60 6.45
CA LEU A 176 26.37 22.36 5.91
C LEU A 176 26.88 21.98 4.50
N LYS A 177 26.08 22.28 3.45
CA LYS A 177 26.63 22.91 2.24
C LYS A 177 25.56 23.77 1.57
N GLY A 178 25.37 24.97 2.13
CA GLY A 178 24.80 26.08 1.38
C GLY A 178 25.88 26.65 0.48
N GLU A 179 25.60 26.75 -0.82
CA GLU A 179 26.21 27.69 -1.76
C GLU A 179 25.34 27.72 -3.02
N LEU A 180 24.70 28.86 -3.24
CA LEU A 180 23.83 29.15 -4.40
C LEU A 180 24.69 29.37 -5.66
N PRO A 181 24.32 28.81 -6.83
CA PRO A 181 25.02 29.09 -8.08
C PRO A 181 24.62 30.47 -8.67
N PRO A 182 25.57 31.20 -9.27
CA PRO A 182 25.33 32.52 -9.85
C PRO A 182 24.54 32.40 -11.16
N GLY A 183 23.55 33.26 -11.35
CA GLY A 183 22.89 33.43 -12.64
C GLY A 183 23.73 34.27 -13.60
N ARG A 184 23.85 33.85 -14.87
CA ARG A 184 23.31 34.57 -16.05
C ARG A 184 23.70 33.89 -17.38
N ALA A 185 22.68 33.81 -18.25
CA ALA A 185 22.67 33.80 -19.72
C ALA A 185 23.08 32.54 -20.54
N ALA A 186 22.02 31.96 -21.12
CA ALA A 186 21.79 31.76 -22.56
C ALA A 186 22.32 30.51 -23.30
N ALA A 187 21.41 30.04 -24.18
CA ALA A 187 21.61 29.29 -25.43
C ALA A 187 21.50 27.74 -25.41
N SER A 188 20.25 27.31 -25.69
CA SER A 188 19.84 26.33 -26.72
C SER A 188 20.60 25.01 -26.92
N LYS A 189 19.89 23.90 -26.74
CA LYS A 189 19.51 22.90 -27.77
C LYS A 189 19.35 21.51 -27.12
N SER A 190 18.12 21.03 -27.03
CA SER A 190 17.84 19.59 -27.06
C SER A 190 16.45 19.41 -27.66
N GLY A 191 16.42 19.06 -28.94
CA GLY A 191 15.19 18.70 -29.64
C GLY A 191 14.64 17.37 -29.13
N SER A 192 13.34 17.31 -28.90
CA SER A 192 12.63 16.06 -28.65
C SER A 192 12.19 15.44 -29.99
N PRO A 193 12.50 14.16 -30.27
CA PRO A 193 12.13 13.47 -31.49
C PRO A 193 10.77 12.79 -31.32
N PHE A 194 9.71 13.58 -31.19
CA PHE A 194 8.35 13.05 -31.29
C PHE A 194 7.53 14.04 -32.14
N ARG A 195 7.86 14.09 -33.43
CA ARG A 195 6.96 14.62 -34.42
C ARG A 195 5.98 13.50 -34.73
N ASP A 196 4.81 13.57 -34.11
CA ASP A 196 3.67 12.75 -34.48
C ASP A 196 3.39 12.93 -35.96
N THR A 197 3.85 11.96 -36.75
CA THR A 197 3.74 11.94 -38.22
C THR A 197 2.29 11.96 -38.69
N GLU A 198 1.37 11.57 -37.80
CA GLU A 198 -0.09 11.68 -37.94
C GLU A 198 -0.54 13.16 -38.01
N ILE A 199 -0.03 14.01 -37.10
CA ILE A 199 -0.40 15.42 -37.02
C ILE A 199 0.18 16.20 -38.20
N GLU A 200 1.40 15.86 -38.65
CA GLU A 200 1.99 16.47 -39.85
C GLU A 200 1.22 16.10 -41.13
N LYS A 201 0.67 14.89 -41.22
CA LYS A 201 -0.20 14.48 -42.33
C LYS A 201 -1.51 15.24 -42.35
N GLU A 202 -2.18 15.36 -41.20
CA GLU A 202 -3.44 16.12 -41.09
C GLU A 202 -3.24 17.61 -41.41
N LEU A 203 -2.11 18.20 -41.00
CA LEU A 203 -1.79 19.59 -41.31
C LEU A 203 -1.54 19.80 -42.81
N ASN A 204 -0.98 18.79 -43.50
CA ASN A 204 -0.70 18.87 -44.94
C ASN A 204 -1.99 18.73 -45.78
N GLU A 205 -2.92 17.89 -45.34
CA GLU A 205 -4.27 17.77 -45.93
C GLU A 205 -5.06 19.08 -45.79
N LEU A 206 -5.00 19.73 -44.62
CA LEU A 206 -5.64 21.04 -44.40
C LEU A 206 -5.00 22.15 -45.26
N ARG A 207 -3.68 22.10 -45.48
CA ARG A 207 -2.97 23.05 -46.36
C ARG A 207 -3.30 22.88 -47.83
N LYS A 208 -3.58 21.66 -48.29
CA LYS A 208 -4.06 21.42 -49.66
C LYS A 208 -5.47 21.94 -49.86
N LYS A 209 -6.39 21.65 -48.93
CA LYS A 209 -7.76 22.19 -48.97
C LYS A 209 -7.82 23.71 -48.94
N ALA A 210 -6.91 24.37 -48.22
CA ALA A 210 -6.81 25.83 -48.19
C ALA A 210 -6.19 26.45 -49.46
N LYS A 211 -5.62 25.65 -50.36
CA LYS A 211 -5.08 26.09 -51.66
C LYS A 211 -6.01 25.81 -52.84
N GLU A 212 -7.05 25.02 -52.61
CA GLU A 212 -8.10 24.69 -53.60
C GLU A 212 -9.33 25.60 -53.50
N TYR A 213 -9.31 26.58 -52.59
CA TYR A 213 -10.24 27.72 -52.51
C TYR A 213 -9.47 29.03 -52.66
#